data_AF-A0A8S0TLR6-F1
#
_entry.id   AF-A0A8S0TLR6-F1
#
_cell.length_a   1.000
_cell.length_b   1.000
_cell.length_c   1.000
_cell.angle_alpha   90.00
_cell.angle_beta   90.00
_cell.angle_gamma   90.00
#
_symmetry.space_group_name_H-M   'P 1'
#
loop_
_entity.id
_entity.type
_entity.pdbx_description
1 polymer ?
#
loop_
_entity_poly.entity_id
_entity_poly.type
_entity_poly.pdbx_seq_one_letter_code
_entity_poly.pdbx_strand_id
1 'polypeptide(L)'
;MNNLGISKKDPNYIEPSCMELKVTVDDSLPKQTNGHDCGIFVIVYALYILCEGRESILHSFDASKCRMDIATLLYKYREMYVKRAKQPIRDERIVIE
;
A
#
# COMPACT_ATOMS: atom_id res chain seq x y z
N MET A 1 -11.29 -22.78 11.77
CA MET A 1 -10.43 -21.75 12.38
C MET A 1 -9.00 -22.24 12.25
N ASN A 2 -8.27 -21.76 11.25
CA ASN A 2 -6.92 -22.25 10.96
C ASN A 2 -5.93 -21.16 11.37
N ASN A 3 -5.15 -21.44 12.40
CA ASN A 3 -4.06 -20.60 12.87
C ASN A 3 -3.02 -20.45 11.75
N LEU A 4 -2.88 -19.24 11.22
CA LEU A 4 -1.72 -18.82 10.42
C LEU A 4 -0.53 -18.70 11.37
N GLY A 5 0.10 -19.84 11.67
CA GLY A 5 1.36 -19.88 12.41
C GLY A 5 2.45 -19.24 11.57
N ILE A 6 2.89 -18.04 11.96
CA ILE A 6 4.10 -17.42 11.42
C ILE A 6 5.28 -18.29 11.84
N SER A 7 5.84 -19.03 10.90
CA SER A 7 7.02 -19.88 11.12
C SER A 7 8.22 -18.99 11.49
N LYS A 8 8.62 -19.04 12.76
CA LYS A 8 9.89 -18.47 13.27
C LYS A 8 11.09 -19.35 12.87
N LYS A 9 11.28 -19.58 11.58
CA LYS A 9 12.55 -20.05 11.06
C LYS A 9 13.06 -18.95 10.16
N ASP A 10 14.12 -18.26 10.60
CA ASP A 10 14.88 -17.42 9.70
C ASP A 10 15.23 -18.26 8.47
N PRO A 11 14.96 -17.77 7.25
CA PRO A 11 15.33 -18.48 6.06
C PRO A 11 16.84 -18.69 6.09
N ASN A 12 17.24 -19.96 5.99
CA ASN A 12 18.64 -20.33 5.92
C ASN A 12 19.17 -19.79 4.59
N TYR A 13 19.87 -18.64 4.62
CA TYR A 13 20.52 -18.03 3.47
C TYR A 13 21.76 -18.84 3.07
N ILE A 14 21.56 -20.12 2.74
CA ILE A 14 22.53 -20.88 1.96
C ILE A 14 22.23 -20.48 0.51
N GLU A 15 23.05 -19.57 -0.02
CA GLU A 15 22.94 -19.00 -1.36
C GLU A 15 22.55 -20.04 -2.42
N PRO A 16 21.36 -19.95 -3.04
CA PRO A 16 21.17 -20.45 -4.38
C PRO A 16 21.45 -19.28 -5.32
N SER A 17 22.57 -19.32 -6.04
CA SER A 17 22.90 -18.49 -7.21
C SER A 17 22.31 -17.07 -7.18
N CYS A 18 23.09 -16.07 -6.75
CA CYS A 18 22.73 -14.63 -6.77
C CYS A 18 21.68 -14.34 -7.87
N MET A 19 20.40 -14.31 -7.47
CA MET A 19 19.33 -14.05 -8.43
C MET A 19 19.44 -12.57 -8.77
N GLU A 20 19.89 -12.25 -9.98
CA GLU A 20 20.00 -10.88 -10.43
C GLU A 20 18.64 -10.20 -10.31
N LEU A 21 18.59 -9.05 -9.60
CA LEU A 21 17.39 -8.26 -9.50
C LEU A 21 17.05 -7.71 -10.89
N LYS A 22 15.95 -8.20 -11.48
CA LYS A 22 15.46 -7.70 -12.75
C LYS A 22 14.83 -6.31 -12.57
N VAL A 23 15.57 -5.28 -12.95
CA VAL A 23 15.08 -3.90 -13.01
C VAL A 23 14.40 -3.66 -14.35
N THR A 24 13.21 -3.07 -14.33
CA THR A 24 12.49 -2.67 -15.55
C THR A 24 12.16 -1.19 -15.49
N VAL A 25 12.54 -0.45 -16.54
CA VAL A 25 12.14 0.94 -16.76
C VAL A 25 11.14 0.95 -17.92
N ASP A 26 9.99 1.56 -17.71
CA ASP A 26 8.91 1.59 -18.70
C ASP A 26 8.48 3.03 -19.01
N ASP A 27 9.03 3.56 -20.09
CA ASP A 27 8.72 4.90 -20.58
C ASP A 27 7.40 4.99 -21.36
N SER A 28 6.74 3.86 -21.63
CA SER A 28 5.47 3.80 -22.35
C SER A 28 4.26 4.07 -21.44
N LEU A 29 4.45 4.01 -20.12
CA LEU A 29 3.40 4.29 -19.16
C LEU A 29 2.97 5.76 -19.19
N PRO A 30 1.71 6.07 -18.85
CA PRO A 30 1.24 7.44 -18.79
C PRO A 30 2.14 8.32 -17.91
N LYS A 31 2.53 9.48 -18.44
CA LYS A 31 3.29 10.47 -17.70
C LYS A 31 2.33 11.53 -17.21
N GLN A 32 2.48 11.95 -15.96
CA GLN A 32 1.76 13.11 -15.48
C GLN A 32 2.11 14.33 -16.35
N THR A 33 1.13 15.18 -16.60
CA THR A 33 1.31 16.42 -17.38
C THR A 33 1.27 17.67 -16.51
N ASN A 34 0.94 17.52 -15.22
CA ASN A 34 0.91 18.60 -14.24
C ASN A 34 1.97 18.39 -13.13
N GLY A 35 2.14 19.40 -12.27
CA GLY A 35 3.13 19.40 -11.20
C GLY A 35 2.68 18.84 -9.85
N HIS A 36 1.48 18.28 -9.71
CA HIS A 36 0.89 17.95 -8.41
C HIS A 36 0.26 16.55 -8.29
N ASP A 37 0.09 15.81 -9.39
CA ASP A 37 -0.55 14.49 -9.36
C ASP A 37 0.43 13.31 -9.21
N CYS A 38 1.71 13.55 -8.90
CA CYS A 38 2.73 12.48 -8.88
C CYS A 38 2.38 11.37 -7.89
N GLY A 39 1.85 11.74 -6.72
CA GLY A 39 1.37 10.79 -5.72
C GLY A 39 0.19 9.95 -6.22
N ILE A 40 -0.69 10.52 -7.05
CA ILE A 40 -1.83 9.79 -7.63
C ILE A 40 -1.33 8.73 -8.61
N PHE A 41 -0.41 9.09 -9.51
CA PHE A 41 0.20 8.15 -10.46
C PHE A 41 0.93 7.00 -9.75
N VAL A 42 1.69 7.30 -8.69
CA VAL A 42 2.38 6.28 -7.89
C VAL A 42 1.39 5.29 -7.26
N ILE A 43 0.32 5.79 -6.64
CA ILE A 43 -0.70 4.94 -6.00
C ILE A 43 -1.38 4.05 -7.05
N VAL A 44 -1.80 4.62 -8.18
CA VAL A 44 -2.46 3.88 -9.25
C VAL A 44 -1.55 2.77 -9.79
N TYR A 45 -0.29 3.06 -10.08
CA TYR A 45 0.67 2.06 -10.57
C TYR A 45 0.97 0.97 -9.54
N ALA A 46 1.12 1.34 -8.26
CA ALA A 46 1.29 0.34 -7.21
C ALA A 46 0.08 -0.59 -7.12
N LEU A 47 -1.15 -0.06 -7.20
CA LEU A 47 -2.37 -0.86 -7.19
C LEU A 47 -2.44 -1.83 -8.36
N TYR A 48 -2.17 -1.38 -9.59
CA TYR A 48 -2.15 -2.27 -10.75
C TYR A 48 -1.09 -3.36 -10.63
N ILE A 49 0.14 -3.01 -10.27
CA ILE A 49 1.24 -3.97 -10.13
C ILE A 49 0.91 -5.02 -9.06
N LEU A 50 0.31 -4.61 -7.93
CA LEU A 50 0.01 -5.51 -6.82
C LEU A 50 -1.25 -6.37 -7.04
N CYS A 51 -2.27 -5.84 -7.72
CA CYS A 51 -3.58 -6.51 -7.83
C CYS A 51 -3.79 -7.22 -9.17
N GLU A 52 -3.32 -6.65 -10.27
CA GLU A 52 -3.65 -7.10 -11.63
C GLU A 52 -2.41 -7.43 -12.48
N GLY A 53 -1.22 -7.15 -11.96
CA GLY A 53 0.04 -7.29 -12.68
C GLY A 53 0.37 -6.08 -13.55
N ARG A 54 1.65 -5.98 -13.96
CA ARG A 54 2.18 -4.84 -14.72
C ARG A 54 1.49 -4.62 -16.07
N GLU A 55 1.06 -5.69 -16.74
CA GLU A 55 0.44 -5.62 -18.07
C GLU A 55 -0.94 -4.95 -18.05
N SER A 56 -1.54 -4.82 -16.86
CA SER A 56 -2.88 -4.28 -16.65
C SER A 56 -2.88 -2.76 -16.38
N ILE A 57 -1.72 -2.10 -16.37
CA ILE A 57 -1.64 -0.65 -16.16
C ILE A 57 -2.34 0.07 -17.32
N LEU A 58 -3.37 0.86 -16.98
CA LEU A 58 -4.13 1.63 -17.97
C LEU A 58 -3.27 2.69 -18.67
N HIS A 59 -3.43 2.82 -19.99
CA HIS A 59 -2.83 3.89 -20.78
C HIS A 59 -3.49 5.27 -20.58
N SER A 60 -4.63 5.33 -19.87
CA SER A 60 -5.26 6.58 -19.45
C SER A 60 -6.14 6.35 -18.23
N PHE A 61 -6.20 7.34 -17.34
CA PHE A 61 -7.14 7.36 -16.23
C PHE A 61 -7.47 8.80 -15.85
N ASP A 62 -8.61 8.99 -15.19
CA ASP A 62 -9.03 10.30 -14.68
C ASP A 62 -8.32 10.60 -13.35
N ALA A 63 -7.20 11.32 -13.43
CA ALA A 63 -6.42 11.71 -12.25
C ALA A 63 -7.22 12.57 -11.26
N SER A 64 -8.18 13.37 -11.74
CA SER A 64 -9.01 14.21 -10.88
C SER A 64 -9.97 13.36 -10.04
N LYS A 65 -10.61 12.38 -10.67
CA LYS A 65 -11.44 11.40 -9.98
C LYS A 65 -10.64 10.59 -8.98
N CYS A 66 -9.48 10.04 -9.39
CA CYS A 66 -8.61 9.28 -8.49
C CYS A 66 -8.18 10.11 -7.27
N ARG A 67 -7.84 11.38 -7.47
CA ARG A 67 -7.50 12.30 -6.38
C ARG A 67 -8.65 12.47 -5.39
N MET A 68 -9.88 12.65 -5.88
CA MET A 68 -11.08 12.76 -5.03
C MET A 68 -11.37 11.46 -4.28
N ASP A 69 -11.24 10.31 -4.93
CA ASP A 69 -11.45 8.99 -4.32
C ASP A 69 -10.42 8.73 -3.21
N ILE A 70 -9.14 9.01 -3.47
CA ILE A 70 -8.05 8.87 -2.49
C ILE A 70 -8.26 9.84 -1.32
N ALA A 71 -8.58 11.12 -1.59
CA ALA A 71 -8.85 12.10 -0.54
C ALA A 71 -10.04 11.70 0.34
N THR A 72 -11.10 11.16 -0.27
CA THR A 72 -12.29 10.65 0.45
C THR A 72 -11.92 9.48 1.35
N LEU A 73 -11.09 8.56 0.84
CA LEU A 73 -10.61 7.41 1.60
C LEU A 73 -9.76 7.84 2.80
N LEU A 74 -8.79 8.74 2.58
CA LEU A 74 -7.94 9.29 3.64
C LEU A 74 -8.78 10.02 4.70
N TYR A 75 -9.79 10.79 4.28
CA TYR A 75 -10.71 11.45 5.21
C TYR A 75 -11.50 10.46 6.05
N LYS A 76 -12.07 9.41 5.44
CA LYS A 76 -12.78 8.34 6.16
C LYS A 76 -11.88 7.65 7.18
N TYR A 77 -10.65 7.30 6.81
CA TYR A 77 -9.70 6.69 7.73
C TYR A 77 -9.35 7.64 8.88
N ARG A 78 -9.09 8.93 8.59
CA ARG A 78 -8.83 9.93 9.63
C ARG A 78 -9.99 10.01 10.63
N GLU A 79 -11.22 10.07 10.16
CA GLU A 79 -12.41 10.08 11.03
C GLU A 79 -12.48 8.83 11.91
N MET A 80 -12.18 7.64 11.36
CA MET A 80 -12.14 6.41 12.14
C MET A 80 -11.03 6.43 13.21
N TYR A 81 -9.82 6.88 12.84
CA TYR A 81 -8.70 7.01 13.78
C TYR A 81 -9.00 8.01 14.90
N VAL A 82 -9.56 9.18 14.57
CA VAL A 82 -9.94 10.20 15.56
C VAL A 82 -11.05 9.70 16.47
N LYS A 83 -12.06 8.98 15.94
CA LYS A 83 -13.13 8.39 16.76
C LYS A 83 -12.59 7.30 17.70
N ARG A 84 -11.66 6.45 17.23
CA ARG A 84 -11.00 5.43 18.07
C ARG A 84 -10.10 6.04 19.13
N ALA A 85 -9.33 7.09 18.81
CA ALA A 85 -8.49 7.79 19.78
C ALA A 85 -9.31 8.55 20.85
N LYS A 86 -10.55 8.93 20.53
CA LYS A 86 -11.48 9.58 21.47
C LYS A 86 -12.32 8.60 22.30
N GLN A 87 -12.31 7.31 21.98
CA GLN A 87 -12.80 6.30 22.91
C GLN A 87 -11.71 6.10 23.97
N PRO A 88 -11.95 6.41 25.26
CA PRO A 88 -11.00 6.03 26.29
C PRO A 88 -10.83 4.51 26.22
N ILE A 89 -9.58 4.05 26.19
CA ILE A 89 -9.25 2.67 26.56
C ILE A 89 -9.69 2.54 28.03
N ARG A 90 -10.95 2.18 28.24
CA ARG A 90 -11.46 1.82 29.56
C ARG A 90 -10.85 0.46 29.88
N ASP A 91 -10.05 0.47 30.93
CA ASP A 91 -9.65 -0.67 31.74
C ASP A 91 -8.72 -1.70 31.10
N GLU A 92 -7.42 -1.38 31.05
CA GLU A 92 -6.41 -2.37 31.42
C GLU A 92 -5.45 -1.72 32.42
N ARG A 93 -5.75 -1.90 33.72
CA ARG A 93 -4.80 -1.64 34.80
C ARG A 93 -3.72 -2.72 34.74
N ILE A 94 -2.46 -2.32 34.64
CA ILE A 94 -1.35 -3.19 35.00
C ILE A 94 -1.31 -3.22 36.52
N VAL A 95 -1.73 -4.35 37.10
CA VAL A 95 -1.45 -4.69 38.50
C VAL A 95 -0.10 -5.38 38.54
N ILE A 96 0.83 -4.81 39.29
CA ILE A 96 2.09 -5.47 39.67
C ILE A 96 1.90 -5.85 41.14
N GLU A 97 1.79 -7.15 41.41
CA GLU A 97 1.96 -7.72 42.75
C GLU A 97 3.45 -7.85 43.09
#